data_AF-A0A966DHT7-F1
#
_entry.id   AF-A0A966DHT7-F1
#
_cell.length_a   1.000
_cell.length_b   1.000
_cell.length_c   1.000
_cell.angle_alpha   90.00
_cell.angle_beta   90.00
_cell.angle_gamma   90.00
#
_symmetry.space_group_name_H-M   'P 1'
#
loop_
_entity.id
_entity.type
_entity.pdbx_description
1 polymer ?
#
loop_
_entity_poly.entity_id
_entity_poly.type
_entity_poly.pdbx_seq_one_letter_code
_entity_poly.pdbx_strand_id
1 'polypeptide(L)'
;MKIQKKVKLALIAVILLLFSGCAEKGPMQTKYGLMNTNWHDKIFLESIKKLDEKVLYKGKTVMFKKEKPSMALLQDELVITNKSLYLAEWDTKNLIYNIKLELSLNSIKSTDLIVEERSLFPNSQYLNIVTNENTKYNFTIYTKDGEYLKRIITNYSKNKPNI
;
A
#
# COMPACT_ATOMS: atom_id res chain seq x y z
N MET A 1 49.07 31.87 22.48
CA MET A 1 47.60 32.05 22.25
C MET A 1 47.06 31.46 20.93
N LYS A 2 47.79 30.61 20.18
CA LYS A 2 47.28 29.95 18.95
C LYS A 2 46.80 28.50 19.17
N ILE A 3 47.33 27.81 20.18
CA ILE A 3 47.05 26.39 20.46
C ILE A 3 45.63 26.20 21.02
N GLN A 4 45.19 27.05 21.96
CA GLN A 4 43.83 26.97 22.53
C GLN A 4 42.70 27.20 21.50
N LYS A 5 42.94 27.99 20.44
CA LYS A 5 41.96 28.17 19.35
C LYS A 5 41.78 26.91 18.50
N LYS A 6 42.86 26.15 18.26
CA LYS A 6 42.80 24.90 17.48
C LYS A 6 42.10 23.77 18.24
N VAL A 7 42.32 23.68 19.55
CA VAL A 7 41.63 22.69 20.42
C VAL A 7 40.12 22.95 20.48
N LYS A 8 39.70 24.22 20.60
CA LYS A 8 38.27 24.58 20.57
C LYS A 8 37.60 24.22 19.24
N LEU A 9 38.29 24.42 18.12
CA LEU A 9 37.76 24.11 16.79
C LEU A 9 37.57 22.59 16.58
N ALA A 10 38.54 21.79 17.05
CA ALA A 10 38.46 20.33 17.00
C ALA A 10 37.31 19.79 17.88
N LEU A 11 37.10 20.37 19.06
CA LEU A 11 36.01 19.97 19.96
C LEU A 11 34.63 20.23 19.34
N ILE A 12 34.45 21.39 18.69
CA ILE A 12 33.21 21.74 17.99
C ILE A 12 32.96 20.80 16.81
N ALA A 13 34.00 20.43 16.06
CA ALA A 13 33.88 19.48 14.96
C ALA A 13 33.47 18.06 15.43
N VAL A 14 34.02 17.59 16.55
CA VAL A 14 33.63 16.31 17.16
C VAL A 14 32.18 16.33 17.65
N ILE A 15 31.73 17.45 18.26
CA ILE A 15 30.34 17.62 18.68
C ILE A 15 29.39 17.61 17.47
N LEU A 16 29.73 18.30 16.39
CA LEU A 16 28.93 18.31 15.16
C LEU A 16 28.86 16.94 14.48
N LEU A 17 29.92 16.13 14.54
CA LEU A 17 29.91 14.75 14.05
C LEU A 17 29.03 13.83 14.91
N LEU A 18 28.98 14.03 16.23
CA LEU A 18 28.10 13.28 17.13
C LEU A 18 26.61 13.57 16.92
N PHE A 19 26.26 14.77 16.43
CA PHE A 19 24.89 15.13 16.05
C PHE A 19 24.49 14.67 14.63
N SER A 20 25.39 14.06 13.86
CA SER A 20 25.10 13.53 12.52
C SER A 20 24.58 12.09 12.49
N GLY A 21 24.18 11.54 13.64
CA GLY A 21 23.49 10.26 13.72
C GLY A 21 22.25 10.24 12.83
N CYS A 22 22.17 9.25 11.93
CA CYS A 22 21.10 9.10 10.95
C CYS A 22 19.71 9.08 11.63
N ALA A 23 19.05 10.24 11.69
CA ALA A 23 17.66 10.37 12.12
C ALA A 23 16.71 9.99 10.96
N GLU A 24 16.94 8.84 10.32
CA GLU A 24 16.00 8.33 9.34
C GLU A 24 14.79 7.76 10.09
N LYS A 25 13.60 8.26 9.75
CA LYS A 25 12.35 7.75 10.32
C LYS A 25 12.26 6.26 10.03
N GLY A 26 12.10 5.45 11.07
CA GLY A 26 11.87 4.02 10.89
C GLY A 26 10.61 3.75 10.05
N PRO A 27 10.48 2.59 9.40
CA PRO A 27 9.39 2.31 8.46
C PRO A 27 8.00 2.57 9.06
N MET A 28 7.81 2.24 10.34
CA MET A 28 6.58 2.50 11.09
C MET A 28 6.16 3.99 11.16
N GLN A 29 7.13 4.90 11.10
CA GLN A 29 6.94 6.35 11.17
C GLN A 29 6.81 7.01 9.79
N THR A 30 6.91 6.24 8.70
CA THR A 30 6.78 6.75 7.34
C THR A 30 5.34 6.64 6.84
N LYS A 31 4.98 7.46 5.84
CA LYS A 31 3.68 7.38 5.14
C LYS A 31 3.47 6.02 4.44
N TYR A 32 4.56 5.31 4.16
CA TYR A 32 4.54 3.98 3.54
C TYR A 32 4.45 2.86 4.57
N GLY A 33 4.50 3.19 5.85
CA GLY A 33 4.38 2.27 6.95
C GLY A 33 5.29 1.06 6.78
N LEU A 34 4.67 -0.10 6.96
CA LEU A 34 5.36 -1.38 6.88
C LEU A 34 5.31 -2.01 5.49
N MET A 35 4.68 -1.39 4.47
CA MET A 35 4.34 -2.00 3.18
C MET A 35 5.48 -2.80 2.54
N ASN A 36 6.71 -2.29 2.64
CA ASN A 36 7.91 -2.89 2.05
C ASN A 36 8.73 -3.76 3.02
N THR A 37 8.17 -4.13 4.17
CA THR A 37 8.83 -4.94 5.20
C THR A 37 8.22 -6.33 5.29
N ASN A 38 9.00 -7.28 5.82
CA ASN A 38 8.53 -8.66 6.08
C ASN A 38 7.43 -8.73 7.16
N TRP A 39 7.27 -7.67 7.96
CA TRP A 39 6.29 -7.61 9.05
C TRP A 39 4.91 -7.14 8.61
N HIS A 40 4.80 -6.54 7.44
CA HIS A 40 3.54 -6.03 6.90
C HIS A 40 2.41 -7.04 6.99
N ASP A 41 2.60 -8.22 6.37
CA ASP A 41 1.50 -9.16 6.15
C ASP A 41 0.98 -9.67 7.49
N LYS A 42 1.88 -9.95 8.44
CA LYS A 42 1.51 -10.34 9.79
C LYS A 42 0.69 -9.26 10.49
N ILE A 43 1.17 -8.02 10.50
CA ILE A 43 0.49 -6.91 11.19
C ILE A 43 -0.83 -6.56 10.53
N PHE A 44 -0.90 -6.62 9.19
CA PHE A 44 -2.15 -6.45 8.45
C PHE A 44 -3.18 -7.51 8.85
N LEU A 45 -2.81 -8.80 8.80
CA LEU A 45 -3.70 -9.92 9.15
C LEU A 45 -4.11 -9.89 10.63
N GLU A 46 -3.23 -9.46 11.54
CA GLU A 46 -3.56 -9.20 12.95
C GLU A 46 -4.58 -8.06 13.09
N SER A 47 -4.39 -6.96 12.35
CA SER A 47 -5.29 -5.79 12.37
C SER A 47 -6.71 -6.15 11.95
N ILE A 48 -6.87 -7.05 10.97
CA ILE A 48 -8.18 -7.52 10.49
C ILE A 48 -8.68 -8.78 11.19
N LYS A 49 -7.90 -9.34 12.12
CA LYS A 49 -8.20 -10.59 12.84
C LYS A 49 -8.43 -11.79 11.91
N LYS A 50 -7.64 -11.91 10.83
CA LYS A 50 -7.70 -12.98 9.82
C LYS A 50 -6.37 -13.73 9.67
N LEU A 51 -5.84 -14.26 10.76
CA LEU A 51 -4.53 -14.92 10.78
C LEU A 51 -4.45 -16.20 9.94
N ASP A 52 -5.59 -16.77 9.55
CA ASP A 52 -5.70 -17.94 8.69
C ASP A 52 -5.64 -17.59 7.18
N GLU A 53 -5.67 -16.31 6.83
CA GLU A 53 -5.57 -15.84 5.46
C GLU A 53 -4.10 -15.64 5.03
N LYS A 54 -3.89 -15.66 3.71
CA LYS A 54 -2.58 -15.41 3.10
C LYS A 54 -2.67 -14.18 2.22
N VAL A 55 -1.80 -13.19 2.46
CA VAL A 55 -1.63 -12.04 1.57
C VAL A 55 -1.00 -12.52 0.25
N LEU A 56 -1.66 -12.22 -0.87
CA LEU A 56 -1.25 -12.57 -2.23
C LEU A 56 -0.70 -11.36 -2.99
N TYR A 57 -1.19 -10.17 -2.64
CA TYR A 57 -0.76 -8.90 -3.20
C TYR A 57 -0.92 -7.78 -2.18
N LYS A 58 -0.03 -6.80 -2.23
CA LYS A 58 -0.16 -5.51 -1.56
C LYS A 58 0.46 -4.44 -2.44
N GLY A 59 -0.18 -3.28 -2.53
CA GLY A 59 0.34 -2.17 -3.32
C GLY A 59 -0.43 -0.88 -3.07
N LYS A 60 0.21 0.26 -3.34
CA LYS A 60 -0.47 1.55 -3.24
C LYS A 60 -1.59 1.64 -4.26
N THR A 61 -2.70 2.22 -3.84
CA THR A 61 -3.87 2.40 -4.69
C THR A 61 -4.61 3.67 -4.31
N VAL A 62 -5.59 4.04 -5.14
CA VAL A 62 -6.60 5.05 -4.81
C VAL A 62 -7.92 4.55 -5.38
N MET A 63 -8.93 4.47 -4.52
CA MET A 63 -10.30 4.15 -4.94
C MET A 63 -11.02 5.40 -5.41
N PHE A 64 -11.74 5.34 -6.54
CA PHE A 64 -12.54 6.45 -7.07
C PHE A 64 -13.87 5.98 -7.66
N LYS A 65 -14.88 6.88 -7.64
CA LYS A 65 -16.25 6.56 -8.09
C LYS A 65 -16.57 7.03 -9.51
N LYS A 66 -16.21 8.27 -9.86
CA LYS A 66 -16.58 8.89 -11.14
C LYS A 66 -15.37 9.46 -11.87
N GLU A 67 -14.68 10.41 -11.24
CA GLU A 67 -13.51 11.05 -11.83
C GLU A 67 -12.23 10.35 -11.39
N LYS A 68 -11.31 10.18 -12.35
CA LYS A 68 -9.98 9.65 -12.07
C LYS A 68 -9.20 10.67 -11.25
N PRO A 69 -8.48 10.26 -10.20
CA PRO A 69 -7.73 11.19 -9.39
C PRO A 69 -6.62 11.87 -10.22
N SER A 70 -6.61 13.20 -10.22
CA SER A 70 -5.60 14.02 -10.93
C SER A 70 -4.25 14.04 -10.19
N MET A 71 -4.29 14.08 -8.85
CA MET A 71 -3.17 13.86 -7.93
C MET A 71 -3.74 13.40 -6.59
N ALA A 72 -3.73 12.11 -6.34
CA ALA A 72 -4.17 11.59 -5.05
C ALA A 72 -2.97 11.30 -4.15
N LEU A 73 -3.09 11.71 -2.88
CA LEU A 73 -2.15 11.32 -1.85
C LEU A 73 -2.25 9.80 -1.69
N LEU A 74 -1.19 9.09 -2.06
CA LEU A 74 -1.03 7.64 -1.87
C LEU A 74 -0.99 7.29 -0.38
N GLN A 75 -2.14 7.25 0.27
CA GLN A 75 -2.30 6.80 1.66
C GLN A 75 -2.89 5.39 1.70
N ASP A 76 -3.71 5.05 0.71
CA ASP A 76 -4.39 3.77 0.66
C ASP A 76 -3.52 2.67 0.05
N GLU A 77 -3.73 1.48 0.56
CA GLU A 77 -3.15 0.21 0.14
C GLU A 77 -4.26 -0.71 -0.32
N LEU A 78 -4.08 -1.29 -1.50
CA LEU A 78 -4.86 -2.43 -1.96
C LEU A 78 -4.15 -3.67 -1.44
N VAL A 79 -4.82 -4.43 -0.59
CA VAL A 79 -4.32 -5.72 -0.10
C VAL A 79 -5.27 -6.80 -0.57
N ILE A 80 -4.75 -7.84 -1.21
CA ILE A 80 -5.55 -8.99 -1.65
C ILE A 80 -5.05 -10.22 -0.90
N THR A 81 -5.97 -10.89 -0.22
CA THR A 81 -5.73 -12.20 0.40
C THR A 81 -6.28 -13.31 -0.48
N ASN A 82 -6.19 -14.55 -0.01
CA ASN A 82 -6.86 -15.70 -0.62
C ASN A 82 -8.40 -15.70 -0.46
N LYS A 83 -8.99 -14.78 0.32
CA LYS A 83 -10.45 -14.74 0.56
C LYS A 83 -11.08 -13.40 0.19
N SER A 84 -10.37 -12.30 0.40
CA SER A 84 -10.92 -10.95 0.31
C SER A 84 -9.93 -9.97 -0.29
N LEU A 85 -10.47 -8.87 -0.82
CA LEU A 85 -9.75 -7.68 -1.24
C LEU A 85 -10.08 -6.57 -0.25
N TYR A 86 -9.05 -5.83 0.15
CA TYR A 86 -9.13 -4.77 1.14
C TYR A 86 -8.58 -3.47 0.60
N LEU A 87 -9.25 -2.36 0.93
CA LEU A 87 -8.68 -1.03 0.90
C LEU A 87 -8.33 -0.64 2.34
N ALA A 88 -7.06 -0.41 2.62
CA ALA A 88 -6.58 -0.13 3.96
C ALA A 88 -5.69 1.12 3.98
N GLU A 89 -5.71 1.84 5.10
CA GLU A 89 -4.81 2.96 5.37
C GLU A 89 -3.94 2.63 6.58
N TRP A 90 -2.64 2.88 6.48
CA TRP A 90 -1.72 2.71 7.60
C TRP A 90 -1.83 3.88 8.60
N ASP A 91 -2.27 3.58 9.82
CA ASP A 91 -2.30 4.53 10.92
C ASP A 91 -0.94 4.55 11.63
N THR A 92 -0.07 5.47 11.21
CA THR A 92 1.25 5.66 11.83
C THR A 92 1.20 6.00 13.32
N LYS A 93 0.09 6.53 13.84
CA LYS A 93 -0.05 6.94 15.24
C LYS A 93 -0.41 5.75 16.13
N ASN A 94 -1.37 4.94 15.68
CA ASN A 94 -1.87 3.79 16.43
C ASN A 94 -1.17 2.48 16.05
N LEU A 95 -0.32 2.49 15.01
CA LEU A 95 0.40 1.34 14.47
C LEU A 95 -0.52 0.20 14.02
N ILE A 96 -1.65 0.54 13.43
CA ILE A 96 -2.65 -0.41 12.93
C ILE A 96 -3.08 -0.07 11.50
N TYR A 97 -3.68 -1.04 10.81
CA TYR A 97 -4.35 -0.80 9.54
C TYR A 97 -5.82 -0.45 9.74
N ASN A 98 -6.24 0.70 9.23
CA ASN A 98 -7.63 1.13 9.19
C ASN A 98 -8.26 0.62 7.88
N ILE A 99 -9.23 -0.28 7.98
CA ILE A 99 -9.92 -0.85 6.82
C ILE A 99 -11.04 0.09 6.36
N LYS A 100 -10.93 0.57 5.12
CA LYS A 100 -11.92 1.43 4.46
C LYS A 100 -12.94 0.63 3.66
N LEU A 101 -12.51 -0.51 3.14
CA LEU A 101 -13.34 -1.43 2.35
C LEU A 101 -12.84 -2.85 2.53
N GLU A 102 -13.77 -3.78 2.66
CA GLU A 102 -13.55 -5.22 2.50
C GLU A 102 -14.52 -5.74 1.45
N LEU A 103 -14.01 -6.49 0.48
CA LEU A 103 -14.79 -7.18 -0.55
C LEU A 103 -14.38 -8.65 -0.57
N SER A 104 -15.31 -9.55 -0.24
CA SER A 104 -15.08 -10.98 -0.45
C SER A 104 -14.85 -11.26 -1.93
N LEU A 105 -13.83 -12.05 -2.26
CA LEU A 105 -13.54 -12.40 -3.66
C LEU A 105 -14.72 -13.15 -4.30
N ASN A 106 -15.50 -13.89 -3.51
CA ASN A 106 -16.69 -14.61 -3.97
C ASN A 106 -17.88 -13.68 -4.31
N SER A 107 -17.87 -12.42 -3.83
CA SER A 107 -18.89 -11.43 -4.18
C SER A 107 -18.58 -10.68 -5.48
N ILE A 108 -17.41 -10.90 -6.06
CA ILE A 108 -16.97 -10.24 -7.30
C ILE A 108 -17.55 -10.96 -8.51
N LYS A 109 -18.35 -10.23 -9.29
CA LYS A 109 -18.99 -10.69 -10.53
C LYS A 109 -18.03 -10.60 -11.71
N SER A 110 -17.33 -9.46 -11.84
CA SER A 110 -16.37 -9.24 -12.92
C SER A 110 -15.23 -8.32 -12.50
N THR A 111 -14.13 -8.41 -13.23
CA THR A 111 -12.95 -7.59 -13.03
C THR A 111 -12.33 -7.24 -14.37
N ASP A 112 -12.17 -5.95 -14.62
CA ASP A 112 -11.61 -5.41 -15.85
C ASP A 112 -10.39 -4.55 -15.55
N LEU A 113 -9.42 -4.57 -16.45
CA LEU A 113 -8.25 -3.70 -16.41
C LEU A 113 -8.34 -2.74 -17.60
N ILE A 114 -8.24 -1.45 -17.31
CA ILE A 114 -8.09 -0.41 -18.33
C ILE A 114 -6.66 0.11 -18.24
N VAL A 115 -5.92 0.03 -19.34
CA VAL A 115 -4.59 0.61 -19.47
C VAL A 115 -4.72 1.83 -20.37
N GLU A 116 -4.34 2.99 -19.83
CA GLU A 116 -4.34 4.25 -20.57
C GLU A 116 -2.91 4.65 -20.89
N GLU A 117 -2.62 4.68 -22.19
CA GLU A 117 -1.35 5.16 -22.70
C GLU A 117 -1.24 6.67 -22.47
N ARG A 118 -0.08 7.10 -21.99
CA ARG A 118 0.23 8.52 -21.80
C ARG A 118 1.49 8.82 -22.59
N SER A 119 1.45 9.90 -23.36
CA SER A 119 2.55 10.28 -24.26
C SER A 119 3.83 10.67 -23.51
N LEU A 120 3.72 11.25 -22.30
CA LEU A 120 4.84 11.81 -21.53
C LEU A 120 5.00 11.18 -20.13
N PHE A 121 4.17 10.20 -19.77
CA PHE A 121 4.16 9.57 -18.46
C PHE A 121 4.00 8.06 -18.59
N PRO A 122 4.38 7.26 -17.58
CA PRO A 122 4.04 5.84 -17.56
C PRO A 122 2.53 5.63 -17.74
N ASN A 123 2.19 4.55 -18.47
CA ASN A 123 0.79 4.14 -18.65
C ASN A 123 0.08 4.04 -17.31
N SER A 124 -1.12 4.58 -17.24
CA SER A 124 -1.97 4.46 -16.06
C SER A 124 -2.78 3.19 -16.14
N GLN A 125 -2.84 2.44 -15.06
CA GLN A 125 -3.62 1.21 -14.98
C GLN A 125 -4.78 1.42 -14.00
N TYR A 126 -5.98 1.03 -14.42
CA TYR A 126 -7.20 1.15 -13.62
C TYR A 126 -7.89 -0.20 -13.52
N LEU A 127 -8.06 -0.68 -12.30
CA LEU A 127 -8.75 -1.92 -12.00
C LEU A 127 -10.21 -1.61 -11.65
N ASN A 128 -11.13 -2.13 -12.45
CA ASN A 128 -12.56 -2.00 -12.23
C ASN A 128 -13.10 -3.33 -11.71
N ILE A 129 -13.78 -3.28 -10.58
CA ILE A 129 -14.41 -4.44 -9.94
C ILE A 129 -15.91 -4.18 -9.89
N VAL A 130 -16.69 -5.16 -10.33
CA VAL A 130 -18.15 -5.15 -10.22
C VAL A 130 -18.56 -6.31 -9.33
N THR A 131 -19.39 -6.04 -8.32
CA THR A 131 -19.91 -7.08 -7.42
C THR A 131 -21.18 -7.73 -7.97
N ASN A 132 -21.61 -8.84 -7.36
CA ASN A 132 -22.87 -9.51 -7.68
C ASN A 132 -24.10 -8.60 -7.49
N GLU A 133 -23.98 -7.59 -6.62
CA GLU A 133 -24.99 -6.56 -6.37
C GLU A 133 -24.95 -5.41 -7.42
N ASN A 134 -24.11 -5.54 -8.45
CA ASN A 134 -23.83 -4.51 -9.45
C ASN A 134 -23.22 -3.21 -8.90
N THR A 135 -22.59 -3.27 -7.71
CA THR A 135 -21.80 -2.14 -7.19
C THR A 135 -20.44 -2.11 -7.87
N LYS A 136 -20.02 -0.93 -8.33
CA LYS A 136 -18.74 -0.71 -9.03
C LYS A 136 -17.71 -0.05 -8.12
N TYR A 137 -16.52 -0.63 -8.08
CA TYR A 137 -15.34 -0.08 -7.43
C TYR A 137 -14.24 0.11 -8.47
N ASN A 138 -13.60 1.28 -8.50
CA ASN A 138 -12.50 1.55 -9.42
C ASN A 138 -11.27 1.90 -8.60
N PHE A 139 -10.13 1.31 -8.97
CA PHE A 139 -8.85 1.47 -8.27
C PHE A 139 -7.78 1.90 -9.27
N THR A 140 -6.99 2.90 -8.90
CA THR A 140 -5.75 3.21 -9.63
C THR A 140 -4.66 2.23 -9.20
N ILE A 141 -3.98 1.62 -10.17
CA ILE A 141 -2.83 0.75 -9.96
C ILE A 141 -1.58 1.51 -10.39
N TYR A 142 -0.72 1.81 -9.42
CA TYR A 142 0.50 2.60 -9.64
C TYR A 142 1.71 1.74 -10.06
N THR A 143 1.57 0.42 -10.02
CA THR A 143 2.58 -0.53 -10.49
C THR A 143 2.18 -1.09 -11.86
N LYS A 144 3.06 -1.91 -12.46
CA LYS A 144 2.75 -2.61 -13.72
C LYS A 144 1.96 -3.91 -13.49
N ASP A 145 1.43 -4.11 -12.29
CA ASP A 145 0.87 -5.41 -11.86
C ASP A 145 -0.63 -5.56 -12.15
N GLY A 146 -1.26 -4.69 -12.93
CA GLY A 146 -2.70 -4.72 -13.18
C GLY A 146 -3.21 -6.05 -13.74
N GLU A 147 -2.48 -6.66 -14.67
CA GLU A 147 -2.83 -7.98 -15.21
C GLU A 147 -2.66 -9.09 -14.16
N TYR A 148 -1.62 -9.00 -13.32
CA TYR A 148 -1.41 -9.92 -12.21
C TYR A 148 -2.56 -9.85 -11.19
N LEU A 149 -2.94 -8.62 -10.81
CA LEU A 149 -4.08 -8.32 -9.94
C LEU A 149 -5.38 -8.91 -10.49
N LYS A 150 -5.71 -8.60 -11.75
CA LYS A 150 -6.90 -9.14 -12.44
C LYS A 150 -6.91 -10.67 -12.40
N ARG A 151 -5.77 -11.31 -12.65
CA ARG A 151 -5.64 -12.77 -12.63
C ARG A 151 -5.87 -13.36 -11.24
N ILE A 152 -5.28 -12.78 -10.19
CA ILE A 152 -5.51 -13.23 -8.80
C ILE A 152 -7.00 -13.16 -8.49
N ILE A 153 -7.63 -12.00 -8.69
CA ILE A 153 -9.03 -11.79 -8.36
C ILE A 153 -9.92 -12.78 -9.10
N THR A 154 -9.68 -12.96 -10.40
CA THR A 154 -10.46 -13.90 -11.24
C THR A 154 -10.31 -15.36 -10.80
N ASN A 155 -9.11 -15.77 -10.40
CA ASN A 155 -8.85 -17.15 -9.97
C ASN A 155 -9.54 -17.46 -8.64
N TYR A 156 -9.49 -16.51 -7.70
CA TYR A 156 -10.05 -16.71 -6.37
C TYR A 156 -11.54 -16.39 -6.26
N SER A 157 -12.12 -15.57 -7.17
CA SER A 157 -13.57 -15.33 -7.22
C SER A 157 -14.36 -16.51 -7.78
N LYS A 158 -13.74 -17.34 -8.62
CA LYS A 158 -14.36 -18.52 -9.25
C LYS A 158 -14.28 -19.77 -8.40
N ASN A 159 -13.32 -19.86 -7.49
CA ASN A 159 -13.20 -20.96 -6.55
C ASN A 159 -14.22 -20.80 -5.42
N LYS A 160 -15.51 -20.94 -5.74
CA LYS A 160 -16.52 -21.15 -4.71
C LYS A 160 -16.19 -22.48 -4.00
N PRO A 161 -15.96 -22.49 -2.68
CA PRO A 161 -16.05 -23.76 -1.98
C PRO A 161 -17.45 -24.31 -2.24
N ASN A 162 -17.55 -25.50 -2.82
CA ASN A 162 -18.81 -26.25 -2.82
C ASN A 162 -19.15 -26.46 -1.34
N ILE A 163 -20.15 -25.73 -0.85
CA ILE A 163 -20.81 -25.98 0.43
C ILE A 163 -21.81 -27.10 0.19
#